data_AF-A0A5E7AJR0-F1
#
_entry.id   AF-A0A5E7AJR0-F1
#
_cell.length_a   1.000
_cell.length_b   1.000
_cell.length_c   1.000
_cell.angle_alpha   90.00
_cell.angle_beta   90.00
_cell.angle_gamma   90.00
#
_symmetry.space_group_name_H-M   'P 1'
#
loop_
_entity.id
_entity.type
_entity.pdbx_description
1 polymer ?
#
loop_
_entity_poly.entity_id
_entity_poly.type
_entity_poly.pdbx_seq_one_letter_code
_entity_poly.pdbx_strand_id
1 'polypeptide(L)'
;MLEDVGLSVAQVEEMYRYLAIANYEDRFVVPSAHREDAMSDAFAERSGCGFSFGSGCSGSSDTNMFGAKKANRRDILKTVQLWEE
;
A
#
# COMPACT_ATOMS: atom_id res chain seq x y z
N MET A 1 15.55 39.51 19.01
CA MET A 1 15.15 38.10 19.25
C MET A 1 15.22 37.26 17.99
N LEU A 2 14.42 37.55 16.93
CA LEU A 2 14.50 36.76 15.69
C LEU A 2 15.81 36.96 14.93
N GLU A 3 16.32 38.20 14.91
CA GLU A 3 17.63 38.53 14.33
C GLU A 3 18.80 37.83 15.04
N ASP A 4 18.71 37.66 16.36
CA ASP A 4 19.74 37.00 17.18
C ASP A 4 19.91 35.51 16.85
N VAL A 5 18.84 34.89 16.34
CA VAL A 5 18.81 33.48 15.91
C VAL A 5 18.78 33.33 14.39
N GLY A 6 18.84 34.44 13.63
CA GLY A 6 18.87 34.44 12.18
C GLY A 6 17.60 33.94 11.49
N LEU A 7 16.42 34.04 12.14
CA LEU A 7 15.15 33.61 11.56
C LEU A 7 14.36 34.79 11.01
N SER A 8 13.76 34.61 9.84
CA SER A 8 12.77 35.55 9.28
C SER A 8 11.39 35.34 9.91
N VAL A 9 10.54 36.36 9.85
CA VAL A 9 9.15 36.27 10.33
C VAL A 9 8.39 35.14 9.64
N ALA A 10 8.54 35.00 8.32
CA ALA A 10 7.87 33.96 7.54
C ALA A 10 8.25 32.54 8.02
N GLN A 11 9.53 32.31 8.33
CA GLN A 11 9.97 31.00 8.86
C GLN A 11 9.33 30.69 10.22
N VAL A 12 9.18 31.69 11.09
CA VAL A 12 8.55 31.52 12.41
C VAL A 12 7.06 31.28 12.29
N GLU A 13 6.40 31.92 11.33
CA GLU A 13 4.98 31.67 11.02
C GLU A 13 4.78 30.25 10.48
N GLU A 14 5.65 29.76 9.60
CA GLU A 14 5.61 28.37 9.16
C GLU A 14 5.89 27.39 10.30
N MET A 15 6.88 27.68 11.16
CA MET A 15 7.14 26.89 12.36
C MET A 15 5.92 26.84 13.28
N TYR A 16 5.23 27.98 13.49
CA TYR A 16 4.01 28.03 14.29
C TYR A 16 2.89 27.18 13.66
N ARG A 17 2.75 27.22 12.33
CA ARG A 17 1.80 26.36 11.60
C ARG A 17 2.10 24.87 11.81
N TYR A 18 3.34 24.42 11.61
CA TYR A 18 3.68 23.00 11.69
C TYR A 18 3.77 22.47 13.13
N LEU A 19 4.21 23.28 14.08
CA LEU A 19 4.50 22.85 15.46
C LEU A 19 3.35 23.13 16.43
N ALA A 20 2.69 24.28 16.33
CA ALA A 20 1.66 24.68 17.29
C ALA A 20 0.24 24.37 16.79
N ILE A 21 -0.09 24.78 15.56
CA ILE A 21 -1.40 24.47 14.96
C ILE A 21 -1.45 22.99 14.58
N ALA A 22 -0.41 22.52 13.87
CA ALA A 22 -0.16 21.13 13.55
C ALA A 22 -1.39 20.42 12.95
N ASN A 23 -1.92 20.98 11.86
CA ASN A 23 -3.02 20.37 11.10
C ASN A 23 -2.67 18.94 10.68
N TYR A 24 -3.69 18.09 10.50
CA TYR A 24 -3.46 16.66 10.27
C TYR A 24 -2.63 16.38 9.02
N GLU A 25 -2.94 17.06 7.92
CA GLU A 25 -2.23 17.00 6.65
C GLU A 25 -0.80 17.53 6.73
N ASP A 26 -0.55 18.50 7.61
CA ASP A 26 0.78 19.07 7.86
C ASP A 26 1.64 18.15 8.76
N ARG A 27 0.99 17.30 9.58
CA ARG A 27 1.67 16.32 10.45
C ARG A 27 2.04 15.03 9.72
N PHE A 28 1.23 14.59 8.77
CA PHE A 28 1.37 13.28 8.15
C PHE A 28 1.40 13.37 6.62
N VAL A 29 2.60 13.55 6.08
CA VAL A 29 2.86 13.50 4.63
C VAL A 29 3.35 12.09 4.27
N VAL A 30 2.44 11.11 4.31
CA VAL A 30 2.74 9.70 4.00
C VAL A 30 2.12 9.32 2.65
N PRO A 31 2.92 9.13 1.58
CA PRO A 31 2.41 8.70 0.29
C PRO A 31 2.04 7.21 0.27
N SER A 32 1.27 6.80 -0.75
CA SER A 32 1.00 5.38 -0.99
C SER A 32 2.28 4.61 -1.29
N ALA A 33 2.41 3.41 -0.72
CA ALA A 33 3.57 2.54 -0.94
C ALA A 33 3.56 1.82 -2.30
N HIS A 34 2.54 2.05 -3.13
CA HIS A 34 2.37 1.43 -4.45
C HIS A 34 2.59 -0.09 -4.46
N ARG A 35 1.91 -0.80 -3.54
CA ARG A 35 2.06 -2.26 -3.38
C ARG A 35 1.63 -3.03 -4.63
N GLU A 36 0.76 -2.44 -5.43
CA GLU A 36 0.29 -2.94 -6.70
C GLU A 36 1.42 -3.20 -7.71
N ASP A 37 2.49 -2.41 -7.70
CA ASP A 37 3.58 -2.52 -8.67
C ASP A 37 4.52 -3.70 -8.36
N ALA A 38 4.67 -4.02 -7.07
CA ALA A 38 5.54 -5.10 -6.61
C ALA A 38 4.81 -6.46 -6.52
N MET A 39 3.48 -6.47 -6.65
CA MET A 39 2.66 -7.67 -6.54
C MET A 39 2.40 -8.29 -7.92
N SER A 40 2.49 -9.62 -8.01
CA SER A 40 2.22 -10.34 -9.27
C SER A 40 0.75 -10.27 -9.72
N ASP A 41 -0.19 -10.18 -8.78
CA ASP A 41 -1.62 -10.02 -9.06
C ASP A 41 -2.31 -9.29 -7.89
N ALA A 42 -2.35 -7.96 -7.97
CA ALA A 42 -2.98 -7.11 -6.95
C ALA A 42 -4.50 -7.37 -6.81
N PHE A 43 -5.17 -7.79 -7.88
CA PHE A 43 -6.62 -8.06 -7.85
C PHE A 43 -6.94 -9.37 -7.15
N ALA A 44 -6.12 -10.40 -7.33
CA ALA A 44 -6.27 -11.65 -6.61
C ALA A 44 -5.88 -11.50 -5.13
N GLU A 45 -4.85 -10.70 -4.83
CA GLU A 45 -4.44 -10.38 -3.45
C GLU A 45 -5.53 -9.65 -2.68
N ARG A 46 -6.20 -8.65 -3.28
CA ARG A 46 -7.34 -7.95 -2.67
C ARG A 46 -8.46 -8.90 -2.22
N SER A 47 -8.72 -9.96 -2.99
CA SER A 47 -9.79 -10.92 -2.70
C SER A 47 -9.36 -12.07 -1.79
N GLY A 48 -8.07 -12.42 -1.75
CA GLY A 48 -7.57 -13.60 -1.07
C GLY A 48 -6.84 -13.32 0.24
N CYS A 49 -6.17 -12.17 0.36
CA CYS A 49 -5.36 -11.85 1.53
C CYS A 49 -6.24 -11.56 2.76
N GLY A 50 -5.93 -12.21 3.89
CA GLY A 50 -6.70 -12.13 5.14
C GLY A 50 -7.44 -13.41 5.51
N PHE A 51 -7.62 -14.34 4.55
CA PHE A 51 -8.11 -15.69 4.84
C PHE A 51 -6.93 -16.62 5.18
N SER A 52 -6.72 -16.87 6.48
CA SER A 52 -5.60 -17.69 6.97
C SER A 52 -5.94 -19.17 7.18
N PHE A 53 -6.92 -19.71 6.46
CA PHE A 53 -7.22 -21.14 6.49
C PHE A 53 -6.06 -21.93 5.88
N GLY A 54 -5.09 -22.33 6.72
CA GLY A 54 -3.90 -23.11 6.37
C GLY A 54 -2.97 -22.43 5.35
N SER A 55 -2.04 -21.59 5.81
CA SER A 55 -0.90 -20.97 5.07
C SER A 55 -1.09 -20.54 3.59
N GLY A 56 -2.32 -20.43 3.08
CA GLY A 56 -2.61 -20.32 1.64
C GLY A 56 -2.28 -18.98 1.01
N CYS A 57 -1.89 -17.98 1.82
CA CYS A 57 -1.40 -16.68 1.37
C CYS A 57 0.11 -16.48 1.63
N SER A 58 0.78 -17.47 2.24
CA SER A 58 2.21 -17.39 2.60
C SER A 58 3.00 -18.52 1.93
N GLY A 59 4.20 -18.20 1.45
CA GLY A 59 5.08 -19.15 0.78
C GLY A 59 5.34 -18.79 -0.68
N SER A 60 6.63 -18.78 -1.04
CA SER A 60 7.10 -18.48 -2.40
C SER A 60 6.95 -19.66 -3.36
N SER A 61 6.77 -20.88 -2.86
CA SER A 61 6.57 -22.06 -3.70
C SER A 61 5.13 -22.20 -4.16
N ASP A 62 4.95 -22.62 -5.42
CA ASP A 62 3.63 -22.88 -6.00
C ASP A 62 3.13 -24.30 -5.71
N THR A 63 4.05 -25.21 -5.45
CA THR A 63 3.76 -26.58 -5.05
C THR A 63 3.75 -26.69 -3.53
N ASN A 64 2.83 -27.51 -3.01
CA ASN A 64 2.80 -27.94 -1.62
C ASN A 64 2.47 -29.44 -1.55
N MET A 65 2.84 -30.08 -0.44
CA MET A 65 2.65 -31.52 -0.24
C MET A 65 1.19 -31.97 -0.16
N PHE A 66 0.26 -31.04 0.07
CA PHE A 66 -1.15 -31.33 0.32
C PHE A 66 -2.06 -31.01 -0.89
N GLY A 67 -1.49 -30.56 -2.01
CA GLY A 67 -2.24 -30.18 -3.21
C GLY A 67 -3.20 -29.00 -3.04
N ALA A 68 -3.09 -28.24 -1.95
CA ALA A 68 -3.96 -27.09 -1.68
C ALA A 68 -3.67 -25.95 -2.67
N LYS A 69 -4.69 -25.17 -3.06
CA LYS A 69 -4.50 -23.98 -3.90
C LYS A 69 -4.25 -22.75 -3.05
N LYS A 70 -3.49 -21.78 -3.58
CA LYS A 70 -3.31 -20.46 -2.95
C LYS A 70 -4.62 -19.68 -3.00
N ALA A 71 -5.02 -19.07 -1.89
CA ALA A 71 -6.29 -18.34 -1.78
C ALA A 71 -6.28 -17.02 -2.56
N ASN A 72 -5.10 -16.44 -2.75
CA ASN A 72 -4.85 -15.19 -3.48
C ASN A 72 -4.46 -15.41 -4.95
N ARG A 73 -4.89 -16.51 -5.58
CA ARG A 73 -4.59 -16.82 -6.98
C ARG A 73 -5.85 -17.13 -7.78
N ARG A 74 -5.91 -16.65 -9.03
CA ARG A 74 -6.98 -16.96 -9.99
C ARG A 74 -6.50 -18.01 -11.00
N ASP A 75 -6.84 -19.28 -10.77
CA ASP A 75 -6.46 -20.41 -11.66
C ASP A 75 -7.45 -20.66 -12.81
N ILE A 76 -8.30 -19.68 -13.15
CA ILE A 76 -9.26 -19.84 -14.25
C ILE A 76 -8.57 -19.47 -15.56
N LEU A 77 -8.34 -20.46 -16.43
CA LEU A 77 -7.87 -20.22 -17.79
C LEU A 77 -8.91 -19.36 -18.52
N LYS A 78 -8.48 -18.22 -19.10
CA LYS A 78 -9.32 -17.38 -19.96
C LYS A 78 -9.62 -18.13 -21.27
N THR A 79 -10.58 -19.06 -21.26
CA THR A 79 -10.98 -19.81 -22.46
C THR A 79 -12.15 -19.20 -23.21
N VAL A 80 -12.53 -17.95 -22.91
CA VAL A 80 -13.58 -17.25 -23.66
C VAL A 80 -13.01 -15.94 -24.18
N GLN A 81 -12.72 -15.92 -25.47
CA GLN A 81 -12.52 -14.68 -26.21
C GLN A 81 -13.85 -13.90 -26.13
N LEU A 82 -13.87 -12.82 -25.37
CA LEU A 82 -14.91 -11.80 -25.52
C LEU A 82 -14.65 -11.16 -26.87
N TRP A 83 -15.45 -11.54 -27.87
CA TRP A 83 -15.50 -10.84 -29.14
C TRP A 83 -16.21 -9.51 -28.84
N GLU A 84 -15.45 -8.44 -28.68
CA GLU A 84 -15.98 -7.08 -28.79
C GLU A 84 -16.04 -6.74 -30.28
N GLU A 85 -17.24 -6.39 -30.74
CA GLU A 85 -17.54 -5.85 -32.07
C GLU A 85 -17.20 -4.36 -32.14
#